data_AF-A0A939WDN8-F1
#
_entry.id   AF-A0A939WDN8-F1
#
_cell.length_a   1.000
_cell.length_b   1.000
_cell.length_c   1.000
_cell.angle_alpha   90.00
_cell.angle_beta   90.00
_cell.angle_gamma   90.00
#
_symmetry.space_group_name_H-M   'P 1'
#
loop_
_entity.id
_entity.type
_entity.pdbx_description
1 polymer ?
#
loop_
_entity_poly.entity_id
_entity_poly.type
_entity_poly.pdbx_seq_one_letter_code
_entity_poly.pdbx_strand_id
1 'polypeptide(L)'
;MSAIDKTGISLAQIVEAIRTDPEEGSILHLVALTYEFDAEQLLNFLFTRPLFASPKLLKADQAEMGRIRPVVFYDAAKSRETNALPPLLELHPWQSRAFGCHHSKAYLVVTERSVHLVLGSFNLTRQGLACNREVLGHFCWPAREGDDAGDPSLLGDLVRFLETCLGRHAHASAKSALEGIIASLRRRQEELAREAGGQHPMQRGTQALVWSGYHAGQTGLERLASLWHAWHPGKEPDSLFAVSPFFDQNAKDPLARRFLQTFPSLKRLVLATGENFLP
;
A
#
# COMPACT_ATOMS: atom_id res chain seq x y z
N MET A 1 -14.09 -9.87 15.09
CA MET A 1 -12.72 -9.75 15.64
C MET A 1 -11.85 -10.75 14.87
N SER A 2 -11.29 -10.32 13.74
CA SER A 2 -10.37 -11.11 12.89
C SER A 2 -9.87 -10.19 11.76
N ALA A 3 -8.89 -9.34 12.06
CA ALA A 3 -8.09 -8.59 11.07
C ALA A 3 -6.69 -8.26 11.62
N ILE A 4 -6.22 -9.10 12.55
CA ILE A 4 -4.78 -9.26 12.77
C ILE A 4 -4.56 -10.72 12.44
N ASP A 5 -4.61 -11.02 11.14
CA ASP A 5 -4.11 -12.31 10.71
C ASP A 5 -2.59 -12.25 10.95
N LYS A 6 -2.16 -12.99 11.96
CA LYS A 6 -0.74 -13.25 12.25
C LYS A 6 -0.26 -14.36 11.33
N THR A 7 -0.55 -14.29 10.03
CA THR A 7 0.29 -15.03 9.12
C THR A 7 1.66 -14.38 9.21
N GLY A 8 2.65 -15.11 9.74
CA GLY A 8 4.06 -14.73 9.70
C GLY A 8 4.61 -14.72 8.27
N ILE A 9 3.83 -14.18 7.33
CA ILE A 9 4.11 -14.03 5.92
C ILE A 9 4.71 -12.64 5.73
N SER A 10 5.97 -12.61 5.34
CA SER A 10 6.73 -11.43 4.97
C SER A 10 6.43 -11.01 3.53
N LEU A 11 6.75 -9.75 3.18
CA LEU A 11 6.74 -9.32 1.77
C LEU A 11 7.59 -10.24 0.88
N ALA A 12 8.71 -10.76 1.40
CA ALA A 12 9.56 -11.70 0.66
C ALA A 12 8.81 -12.96 0.26
N GLN A 13 8.02 -13.53 1.18
CA GLN A 13 7.23 -14.74 0.92
C GLN A 13 6.09 -14.46 -0.06
N ILE A 14 5.44 -13.30 0.01
CA ILE A 14 4.37 -12.92 -0.93
C ILE A 14 4.93 -12.77 -2.34
N VAL A 15 6.02 -12.03 -2.50
CA VAL A 15 6.65 -11.80 -3.82
C VAL A 15 7.15 -13.12 -4.41
N GLU A 16 7.75 -13.98 -3.59
CA GLU A 16 8.20 -15.30 -4.02
C GLU A 16 7.03 -16.20 -4.42
N ALA A 17 5.91 -16.17 -3.68
CA ALA A 17 4.71 -16.92 -4.04
C ALA A 17 4.16 -16.46 -5.40
N ILE A 18 3.99 -15.16 -5.61
CA ILE A 18 3.52 -14.60 -6.89
C ILE A 18 4.46 -15.00 -8.04
N ARG A 19 5.77 -14.98 -7.81
CA ARG A 19 6.77 -15.32 -8.83
C ARG A 19 6.74 -16.81 -9.20
N THR A 20 6.60 -17.67 -8.21
CA THR A 20 6.75 -19.13 -8.39
C THR A 20 5.47 -19.81 -8.79
N ASP A 21 4.33 -19.14 -8.65
CA ASP A 21 3.04 -19.65 -9.08
C ASP A 21 2.90 -19.57 -10.61
N PRO A 22 2.86 -20.71 -11.32
CA PRO A 22 2.67 -20.71 -12.77
C PRO A 22 1.28 -20.22 -13.19
N GLU A 23 0.29 -20.24 -12.29
CA GLU A 23 -1.05 -19.76 -12.59
C GLU A 23 -1.09 -18.24 -12.68
N GLU A 24 -0.21 -17.50 -12.00
CA GLU A 24 -0.18 -16.04 -12.01
C GLU A 24 0.15 -15.45 -13.40
N GLY A 25 0.89 -16.21 -14.22
CA GLY A 25 1.34 -15.77 -15.53
C GLY A 25 2.39 -14.64 -15.43
N SER A 26 2.48 -13.81 -16.46
CA SER A 26 3.49 -12.75 -16.51
C SER A 26 3.13 -11.55 -15.63
N ILE A 27 4.12 -10.96 -14.96
CA ILE A 27 3.92 -9.66 -14.28
C ILE A 27 3.73 -8.58 -15.34
N LEU A 28 2.66 -7.80 -15.22
CA LEU A 28 2.33 -6.70 -16.12
C LEU A 28 2.77 -5.36 -15.55
N HIS A 29 2.54 -5.13 -14.25
CA HIS A 29 2.81 -3.85 -13.61
C HIS A 29 3.33 -4.01 -12.19
N LEU A 30 4.18 -3.06 -11.78
CA LEU A 30 4.71 -2.95 -10.43
C LEU A 30 4.66 -1.49 -9.96
N VAL A 31 4.08 -1.27 -8.78
CA VAL A 31 4.14 0.02 -8.09
C VAL A 31 4.66 -0.17 -6.68
N ALA A 32 5.60 0.67 -6.26
CA ALA A 32 6.06 0.75 -4.89
C ALA A 32 5.87 2.15 -4.32
N LEU A 33 5.21 2.25 -3.18
CA LEU A 33 5.24 3.40 -2.30
C LEU A 33 6.12 3.03 -1.12
N THR A 34 7.10 3.85 -0.82
CA THR A 34 7.94 3.65 0.35
C THR A 34 8.36 4.97 0.97
N TYR A 35 8.72 4.97 2.25
CA TYR A 35 9.34 6.14 2.89
C TYR A 35 10.84 6.18 2.61
N GLU A 36 11.49 5.03 2.70
CA GLU A 36 12.93 4.85 2.54
C GLU A 36 13.20 3.50 1.87
N PHE A 37 14.31 3.37 1.14
CA PHE A 37 14.73 2.10 0.57
C PHE A 37 16.25 2.02 0.43
N ASP A 38 16.76 0.79 0.48
CA ASP A 38 18.10 0.44 -0.03
C ASP A 38 17.97 0.09 -1.51
N ALA A 39 18.91 0.51 -2.35
CA ALA A 39 18.81 0.24 -3.79
C ALA A 39 18.72 -1.28 -4.08
N GLU A 40 19.45 -2.10 -3.32
CA GLU A 40 19.40 -3.56 -3.42
C GLU A 40 18.00 -4.12 -3.17
N GLN A 41 17.35 -3.73 -2.06
CA GLN A 41 16.05 -4.30 -1.70
C GLN A 41 14.94 -3.80 -2.62
N LEU A 42 15.02 -2.56 -3.08
CA LEU A 42 14.12 -2.04 -4.11
C LEU A 42 14.26 -2.86 -5.39
N LEU A 43 15.48 -3.10 -5.88
CA LEU A 43 15.69 -3.90 -7.09
C LEU A 43 15.23 -5.35 -6.90
N ASN A 44 15.49 -5.96 -5.74
CA ASN A 44 15.01 -7.31 -5.47
C ASN A 44 13.48 -7.39 -5.54
N PHE A 45 12.77 -6.44 -4.91
CA PHE A 45 11.32 -6.35 -5.04
C PHE A 45 10.87 -6.18 -6.51
N LEU A 46 11.50 -5.25 -7.24
CA LEU A 46 11.10 -4.89 -8.60
C LEU A 46 11.38 -5.99 -9.64
N PHE A 47 12.39 -6.81 -9.42
CA PHE A 47 12.68 -8.00 -10.24
C PHE A 47 12.09 -9.28 -9.65
N THR A 48 11.20 -9.13 -8.67
CA THR A 48 10.58 -10.22 -7.89
C THR A 48 11.56 -11.25 -7.36
N ARG A 49 12.82 -10.87 -7.16
CA ARG A 49 13.86 -11.74 -6.59
C ARG A 49 13.59 -11.96 -5.11
N PRO A 50 14.18 -13.02 -4.54
CA PRO A 50 14.26 -13.14 -3.09
C PRO A 50 14.81 -11.83 -2.51
N LEU A 51 14.08 -11.24 -1.56
CA LEU A 51 14.59 -10.11 -0.79
C LEU A 51 15.89 -10.56 -0.09
N PHE A 52 16.82 -9.62 0.10
CA PHE A 52 18.19 -9.88 0.57
C PHE A 52 19.12 -10.62 -0.41
N ALA A 53 18.69 -10.89 -1.65
CA ALA A 53 19.59 -11.40 -2.68
C ALA A 53 20.59 -10.34 -3.14
N SER A 54 21.79 -10.76 -3.55
CA SER A 54 22.81 -9.84 -4.06
C SER A 54 22.35 -9.13 -5.34
N PRO A 55 22.63 -7.82 -5.49
CA PRO A 55 22.14 -7.01 -6.59
C PRO A 55 22.98 -7.24 -7.85
N LYS A 56 22.84 -8.38 -8.50
CA LYS A 56 23.40 -8.60 -9.84
C LYS A 56 22.32 -8.35 -10.88
N LEU A 57 22.36 -7.19 -11.53
CA LEU A 57 21.53 -6.91 -12.70
C LEU A 57 21.99 -7.78 -13.87
N LEU A 58 21.16 -8.75 -14.23
CA LEU A 58 21.29 -9.60 -15.40
C LEU A 58 20.74 -8.85 -16.62
N LYS A 59 21.19 -9.23 -17.82
CA LYS A 59 20.65 -8.65 -19.06
C LYS A 59 19.14 -8.89 -19.22
N ALA A 60 18.63 -10.02 -18.74
CA ALA A 60 17.22 -10.35 -18.76
C ALA A 60 16.38 -9.33 -17.97
N ASP A 61 16.88 -8.89 -16.81
CA ASP A 61 16.21 -7.87 -15.97
C ASP A 61 16.00 -6.55 -16.70
N GLN A 62 16.95 -6.14 -17.54
CA GLN A 62 16.85 -4.88 -18.27
C GLN A 62 15.73 -4.92 -19.30
N ALA A 63 15.58 -6.06 -19.99
CA ALA A 63 14.49 -6.27 -20.93
C ALA A 63 13.13 -6.30 -20.23
N GLU A 64 13.06 -7.00 -19.10
CA GLU A 64 11.85 -7.07 -18.28
C GLU A 64 11.46 -5.72 -17.68
N MET A 65 12.42 -4.94 -17.19
CA MET A 65 12.20 -3.58 -16.70
C MET A 65 11.70 -2.64 -17.80
N GLY A 66 12.24 -2.76 -19.02
CA GLY A 66 11.74 -2.01 -20.17
C GLY A 66 10.30 -2.35 -20.52
N ARG A 67 9.86 -3.59 -20.27
CA ARG A 67 8.49 -4.07 -20.50
C ARG A 67 7.53 -3.64 -19.39
N ILE A 68 7.88 -3.88 -18.13
CA ILE A 68 7.01 -3.63 -16.96
C ILE A 68 6.97 -2.13 -16.62
N ARG A 69 8.12 -1.45 -16.76
CA ARG A 69 8.34 -0.05 -16.36
C ARG A 69 7.85 0.24 -14.94
N PRO A 70 8.48 -0.34 -13.90
CA PRO A 70 7.99 -0.18 -12.54
C PRO A 70 7.98 1.28 -12.10
N VAL A 71 7.01 1.63 -11.27
CA VAL A 71 6.80 3.00 -10.77
C VAL A 71 7.05 3.05 -9.27
N VAL A 72 7.93 3.94 -8.83
CA VAL A 72 8.31 4.05 -7.41
C VAL A 72 8.09 5.47 -6.90
N PHE A 73 7.27 5.62 -5.86
CA PHE A 73 7.09 6.86 -5.12
C PHE A 73 7.82 6.75 -3.78
N TYR A 74 8.67 7.73 -3.48
CA TYR A 74 9.50 7.69 -2.28
C TYR A 74 9.71 9.07 -1.66
N ASP A 75 10.03 9.13 -0.36
CA ASP A 75 10.40 10.39 0.28
C ASP A 75 11.81 10.83 -0.15
N ALA A 76 11.89 11.97 -0.84
CA ALA A 76 13.14 12.47 -1.42
C ALA A 76 14.19 12.83 -0.36
N ALA A 77 13.77 13.16 0.88
CA ALA A 77 14.69 13.53 1.95
C ALA A 77 15.31 12.31 2.65
N LYS A 78 14.78 11.11 2.38
CA LYS A 78 15.14 9.88 3.10
C LYS A 78 15.90 8.88 2.25
N SER A 79 15.66 8.86 0.94
CA SER A 79 16.33 7.91 0.05
C SER A 79 17.50 8.58 -0.68
N ARG A 80 18.74 8.26 -0.29
CA ARG A 80 19.97 8.87 -0.83
C ARG A 80 20.60 8.11 -2.01
N GLU A 81 20.23 6.85 -2.23
CA GLU A 81 20.90 5.92 -3.14
C GLU A 81 20.30 5.86 -4.56
N THR A 82 19.58 6.89 -4.99
CA THR A 82 18.86 6.88 -6.28
C THR A 82 19.79 6.79 -7.49
N ASN A 83 21.03 7.27 -7.38
CA ASN A 83 22.04 7.24 -8.45
C ASN A 83 22.53 5.81 -8.78
N ALA A 84 22.32 4.84 -7.90
CA ALA A 84 22.67 3.43 -8.13
C ALA A 84 21.57 2.64 -8.85
N LEU A 85 20.41 3.25 -9.10
CA LEU A 85 19.27 2.60 -9.72
C LEU A 85 19.35 2.65 -11.26
N PRO A 86 18.82 1.63 -11.96
CA PRO A 86 18.81 1.64 -13.41
C PRO A 86 17.99 2.80 -13.99
N PRO A 87 18.42 3.39 -15.13
CA PRO A 87 17.76 4.56 -15.72
C PRO A 87 16.37 4.28 -16.31
N LEU A 88 16.01 3.00 -16.48
CA LEU A 88 14.68 2.58 -16.98
C LEU A 88 13.62 2.53 -15.88
N LEU A 89 14.02 2.70 -14.62
CA LEU A 89 13.10 2.72 -13.50
C LEU A 89 12.41 4.08 -13.40
N GLU A 90 11.09 4.09 -13.28
CA GLU A 90 10.32 5.32 -13.15
C GLU A 90 10.26 5.75 -11.68
N LEU A 91 11.07 6.75 -11.34
CA LEU A 91 11.23 7.24 -9.97
C LEU A 91 10.52 8.59 -9.78
N HIS A 92 9.62 8.64 -8.81
CA HIS A 92 8.87 9.83 -8.43
C HIS A 92 9.26 10.27 -7.02
N PRO A 93 10.27 11.16 -6.87
CA PRO A 93 10.60 11.74 -5.58
C PRO A 93 9.41 12.58 -5.07
N TRP A 94 8.98 12.30 -3.85
CA TRP A 94 7.96 13.08 -3.17
C TRP A 94 8.61 14.17 -2.33
N GLN A 95 8.28 15.43 -2.64
CA GLN A 95 8.74 16.58 -1.89
C GLN A 95 7.62 17.04 -0.95
N SER A 96 7.78 16.70 0.33
CA SER A 96 6.84 17.11 1.36
C SER A 96 7.08 18.57 1.77
N ARG A 97 6.02 19.24 2.24
CA ARG A 97 6.14 20.53 2.92
C ARG A 97 6.97 20.39 4.21
N ALA A 98 7.41 21.50 4.79
CA ALA A 98 8.14 21.51 6.06
C ALA A 98 7.42 20.64 7.11
N PHE A 99 8.18 19.76 7.77
CA PHE A 99 7.69 18.78 8.76
C PHE A 99 6.74 17.70 8.22
N GLY A 100 6.53 17.60 6.90
CA GLY A 100 5.81 16.51 6.24
C GLY A 100 6.74 15.40 5.76
N CYS A 101 6.16 14.24 5.44
CA CYS A 101 6.85 13.15 4.76
C CYS A 101 5.91 12.27 3.92
N HIS A 102 6.46 11.56 2.94
CA HIS A 102 5.80 10.47 2.23
C HIS A 102 5.95 9.17 3.02
N HIS A 103 5.02 8.91 3.95
CA HIS A 103 5.16 7.79 4.88
C HIS A 103 4.53 6.46 4.40
N SER A 104 3.75 6.51 3.30
CA SER A 104 3.01 5.37 2.79
C SER A 104 3.95 4.25 2.32
N LYS A 105 3.56 3.02 2.64
CA LYS A 105 4.26 1.78 2.32
C LYS A 105 3.25 0.82 1.73
N ALA A 106 3.24 0.75 0.41
CA ALA A 106 2.28 -0.03 -0.34
C ALA A 106 2.97 -0.61 -1.58
N TYR A 107 2.73 -1.88 -1.85
CA TYR A 107 3.39 -2.62 -2.91
C TYR A 107 2.32 -3.29 -3.77
N LEU A 108 2.24 -2.89 -5.02
CA LEU A 108 1.26 -3.39 -5.98
C LEU A 108 1.98 -4.25 -7.01
N VAL A 109 1.52 -5.48 -7.18
CA VAL A 109 1.94 -6.38 -8.25
C VAL A 109 0.70 -6.72 -9.07
N VAL A 110 0.73 -6.42 -10.36
CA VAL A 110 -0.33 -6.82 -11.30
C VAL A 110 0.25 -7.86 -12.23
N THR A 111 -0.40 -9.02 -12.30
CA THR A 111 -0.05 -10.13 -13.20
C THR A 111 -1.13 -10.27 -14.28
N GLU A 112 -0.97 -11.23 -15.18
CA GLU A 112 -2.01 -11.58 -16.15
C GLU A 112 -3.27 -12.10 -15.48
N ARG A 113 -3.14 -12.73 -14.29
CA ARG A 113 -4.27 -13.34 -13.58
C ARG A 113 -4.71 -12.60 -12.34
N SER A 114 -3.90 -11.80 -11.69
CA SER A 114 -4.26 -11.26 -10.38
C SER A 114 -3.78 -9.83 -10.19
N VAL A 115 -4.41 -9.14 -9.24
CA VAL A 115 -3.91 -7.90 -8.66
C VAL A 115 -3.58 -8.18 -7.20
N HIS A 116 -2.35 -7.93 -6.78
CA HIS A 116 -1.93 -8.06 -5.39
C HIS A 116 -1.56 -6.69 -4.81
N LEU A 117 -2.20 -6.31 -3.72
CA LEU A 117 -1.84 -5.15 -2.92
C LEU A 117 -1.31 -5.62 -1.57
N VAL A 118 -0.08 -5.20 -1.25
CA VAL A 118 0.51 -5.39 0.08
C VAL A 118 0.62 -4.03 0.75
N LEU A 119 0.01 -3.89 1.92
CA LEU A 119 0.16 -2.72 2.80
C LEU A 119 0.99 -3.13 4.00
N GLY A 120 2.05 -2.39 4.29
CA GLY A 120 3.02 -2.77 5.32
C GLY A 120 3.44 -1.61 6.21
N SER A 121 3.98 -1.92 7.39
CA SER A 121 4.62 -0.93 8.27
C SER A 121 6.13 -0.77 8.03
N PHE A 122 6.73 -1.57 7.15
CA PHE A 122 8.17 -1.64 6.90
C PHE A 122 8.65 -0.74 5.75
N ASN A 123 9.90 -0.30 5.83
CA ASN A 123 10.59 0.32 4.69
C ASN A 123 11.27 -0.78 3.85
N LEU A 124 11.50 -0.54 2.56
CA LEU A 124 12.31 -1.44 1.70
C LEU A 124 13.80 -1.29 1.99
N THR A 125 14.20 -1.41 3.25
CA THR A 125 15.59 -1.46 3.68
C THR A 125 15.86 -2.81 4.31
N ARG A 126 17.13 -3.23 4.35
CA ARG A 126 17.52 -4.49 4.95
C ARG A 126 17.10 -4.56 6.42
N GLN A 127 17.31 -3.49 7.17
CA GLN A 127 16.85 -3.39 8.55
C GLN A 127 15.32 -3.35 8.64
N GLY A 128 14.67 -2.62 7.72
CA GLY A 128 13.23 -2.48 7.65
C GLY A 128 12.51 -3.81 7.50
N LEU A 129 13.01 -4.67 6.61
CA LEU A 129 12.46 -5.98 6.28
C LEU A 129 12.88 -7.11 7.26
N ALA A 130 14.02 -6.97 7.94
CA ALA A 130 14.55 -8.03 8.81
C ALA A 130 14.19 -7.87 10.29
N CYS A 131 14.05 -6.63 10.78
CA CYS A 131 14.03 -6.35 12.21
C CYS A 131 12.70 -5.79 12.73
N ASN A 132 11.80 -5.34 11.85
CA ASN A 132 10.53 -4.79 12.30
C ASN A 132 9.54 -5.91 12.62
N ARG A 133 8.80 -5.79 13.73
CA ARG A 133 7.56 -6.55 13.93
C ARG A 133 6.51 -5.92 13.01
N GLU A 134 6.34 -6.50 11.83
CA GLU A 134 5.56 -5.91 10.77
C GLU A 134 4.06 -6.14 10.98
N VAL A 135 3.27 -5.11 10.74
CA VAL A 135 1.85 -5.27 10.42
C VAL A 135 1.76 -5.23 8.91
N LEU A 136 1.30 -6.33 8.33
CA LEU A 136 1.15 -6.51 6.90
C LEU A 136 -0.29 -6.93 6.60
N GLY A 137 -0.89 -6.30 5.59
CA GLY A 137 -2.11 -6.76 4.95
C GLY A 137 -1.82 -7.12 3.50
N HIS A 138 -2.24 -8.30 3.07
CA HIS A 138 -2.17 -8.75 1.69
C HIS A 138 -3.59 -8.92 1.14
N PHE A 139 -3.86 -8.26 0.02
CA PHE A 139 -5.14 -8.32 -0.67
C PHE A 139 -4.88 -8.81 -2.09
N CYS A 140 -5.67 -9.77 -2.55
CA CYS A 140 -5.54 -10.38 -3.87
C CYS A 140 -6.88 -10.34 -4.61
N TRP A 141 -6.88 -9.92 -5.87
CA TRP A 141 -8.05 -9.99 -6.75
C TRP A 141 -7.71 -10.86 -7.96
N PRO A 142 -7.99 -12.18 -7.90
CA PRO A 142 -7.75 -13.10 -9.00
C PRO A 142 -8.73 -12.89 -10.17
N ALA A 143 -8.35 -13.34 -11.36
CA ALA A 143 -9.12 -13.26 -12.61
C ALA A 143 -10.24 -14.30 -12.69
N ARG A 144 -10.26 -15.24 -11.76
CA ARG A 144 -11.31 -16.24 -11.62
C ARG A 144 -11.77 -16.18 -10.18
N GLU A 145 -13.08 -16.21 -10.01
CA GLU A 145 -13.72 -16.20 -8.70
C GLU A 145 -13.21 -17.37 -7.85
N GLY A 146 -12.86 -17.06 -6.61
CA GLY A 146 -12.43 -18.00 -5.59
C GLY A 146 -12.71 -17.39 -4.22
N ASP A 147 -12.84 -18.24 -3.20
CA ASP A 147 -13.29 -17.84 -1.85
C ASP A 147 -12.39 -16.79 -1.17
N ASP A 148 -11.17 -16.58 -1.68
CA ASP A 148 -10.15 -15.67 -1.12
C ASP A 148 -9.99 -14.34 -1.89
N ALA A 149 -10.93 -13.97 -2.77
CA ALA A 149 -10.90 -12.69 -3.45
C ALA A 149 -11.07 -11.51 -2.45
N GLY A 150 -10.18 -10.52 -2.54
CA GLY A 150 -10.22 -9.32 -1.73
C GLY A 150 -11.45 -8.44 -2.01
N ASP A 151 -11.79 -7.57 -1.07
CA ASP A 151 -12.97 -6.69 -1.17
C ASP A 151 -12.87 -5.79 -2.43
N PRO A 152 -13.83 -5.85 -3.37
CA PRO A 152 -13.83 -5.00 -4.57
C PRO A 152 -13.87 -3.50 -4.25
N SER A 153 -14.44 -3.08 -3.10
CA SER A 153 -14.43 -1.66 -2.70
C SER A 153 -13.01 -1.16 -2.48
N LEU A 154 -12.13 -2.02 -1.95
CA LEU A 154 -10.75 -1.69 -1.64
C LEU A 154 -9.93 -1.49 -2.93
N LEU A 155 -10.19 -2.29 -3.97
CA LEU A 155 -9.62 -2.07 -5.30
C LEU A 155 -10.08 -0.73 -5.89
N GLY A 156 -11.37 -0.40 -5.76
CA GLY A 156 -11.91 0.89 -6.20
C GLY A 156 -11.28 2.08 -5.46
N ASP A 157 -11.05 1.95 -4.15
CA ASP A 157 -10.34 2.96 -3.37
C ASP A 157 -8.87 3.08 -3.77
N LEU A 158 -8.21 1.97 -4.12
CA LEU A 158 -6.83 1.97 -4.62
C LEU A 158 -6.74 2.73 -5.94
N VAL A 159 -7.62 2.42 -6.90
CA VAL A 159 -7.72 3.12 -8.18
C VAL A 159 -7.92 4.62 -7.96
N ARG A 160 -8.87 5.00 -7.09
CA ARG A 160 -9.13 6.40 -6.74
C ARG A 160 -7.90 7.06 -6.11
N PHE A 161 -7.21 6.37 -5.22
CA PHE A 161 -5.99 6.87 -4.59
C PHE A 161 -4.91 7.13 -5.65
N LEU A 162 -4.60 6.15 -6.51
CA LEU A 162 -3.59 6.29 -7.56
C LEU A 162 -3.93 7.45 -8.49
N GLU A 163 -5.16 7.56 -8.97
CA GLU A 163 -5.58 8.63 -9.88
C GLU A 163 -5.51 10.01 -9.26
N THR A 164 -6.14 10.15 -8.10
CA THR A 164 -6.31 11.47 -7.50
C THR A 164 -5.01 11.94 -6.87
N CYS A 165 -4.31 11.07 -6.15
CA CYS A 165 -3.16 11.43 -5.31
C CYS A 165 -1.83 11.34 -6.05
N LEU A 166 -1.61 10.24 -6.78
CA LEU A 166 -0.32 10.00 -7.44
C LEU A 166 -0.32 10.43 -8.89
N GLY A 167 -1.44 10.31 -9.61
CA GLY A 167 -1.58 10.69 -11.01
C GLY A 167 -1.13 12.11 -11.24
N ARG A 168 -1.64 13.07 -10.45
CA ARG A 168 -1.24 14.48 -10.54
C ARG A 168 0.27 14.71 -10.35
N HIS A 169 0.91 13.93 -9.49
CA HIS A 169 2.36 14.00 -9.25
C HIS A 169 3.14 13.38 -10.40
N ALA A 170 2.65 12.26 -10.93
CA ALA A 170 3.31 11.48 -11.98
C ALA A 170 3.16 12.06 -13.38
N HIS A 171 2.03 12.72 -13.70
CA HIS A 171 1.76 13.33 -15.01
C HIS A 171 2.70 14.49 -15.37
N ALA A 172 3.50 14.99 -14.42
CA ALA A 172 4.62 15.88 -14.74
C ALA A 172 5.67 15.18 -15.63
N SER A 173 5.69 13.84 -15.64
CA SER A 173 6.41 13.02 -16.61
C SER A 173 5.48 12.65 -17.77
N ALA A 174 5.70 13.23 -18.95
CA ALA A 174 4.87 13.04 -20.15
C ALA A 174 4.77 11.59 -20.69
N LYS A 175 5.34 10.60 -19.99
CA LYS A 175 5.36 9.18 -20.35
C LYS A 175 5.13 8.24 -19.16
N SER A 176 4.51 8.69 -18.07
CA SER A 176 4.38 7.88 -16.86
C SER A 176 3.69 6.53 -17.13
N ALA A 177 4.30 5.43 -16.68
CA ALA A 177 3.69 4.10 -16.75
C ALA A 177 2.43 4.00 -15.88
N LEU A 178 2.25 4.88 -14.89
CA LEU A 178 1.13 4.86 -13.94
C LEU A 178 -0.24 4.90 -14.62
N GLU A 179 -0.39 5.62 -15.73
CA GLU A 179 -1.64 5.67 -16.50
C GLU A 179 -2.07 4.29 -17.00
N GLY A 180 -1.11 3.53 -17.56
CA GLY A 180 -1.35 2.16 -18.01
C GLY A 180 -1.72 1.24 -16.85
N ILE A 181 -1.09 1.42 -15.69
CA ILE A 181 -1.39 0.66 -14.47
C ILE A 181 -2.83 0.93 -14.03
N ILE A 182 -3.23 2.21 -13.92
CA ILE A 182 -4.59 2.61 -13.55
C ILE A 182 -5.61 2.02 -14.53
N ALA A 183 -5.34 2.07 -15.84
CA ALA A 183 -6.22 1.49 -16.85
C ALA A 183 -6.38 -0.04 -16.70
N SER A 184 -5.29 -0.75 -16.36
CA SER A 184 -5.34 -2.19 -16.07
C SER A 184 -6.17 -2.50 -14.82
N LEU A 185 -6.02 -1.72 -13.75
CA LEU A 185 -6.80 -1.90 -12.52
C LEU A 185 -8.29 -1.61 -12.73
N ARG A 186 -8.65 -0.57 -13.49
CA ARG A 186 -10.05 -0.29 -13.86
C ARG A 186 -10.68 -1.45 -14.62
N ARG A 187 -9.96 -1.99 -15.60
CA ARG A 187 -10.42 -3.15 -16.36
C ARG A 187 -10.67 -4.36 -15.45
N ARG A 188 -9.77 -4.62 -14.48
CA ARG A 188 -9.98 -5.67 -13.48
C ARG A 188 -11.23 -5.40 -12.64
N GLN A 189 -11.45 -4.17 -12.20
CA GLN A 189 -12.64 -3.79 -11.46
C GLN A 189 -13.93 -4.02 -12.28
N GLU A 190 -13.91 -3.70 -13.57
CA GLU A 190 -15.02 -3.95 -14.50
C GLU A 190 -15.26 -5.45 -14.76
N GLU A 191 -14.21 -6.26 -14.83
CA GLU A 191 -14.29 -7.72 -14.92
C GLU A 191 -14.98 -8.32 -13.70
N LEU A 192 -14.49 -8.00 -12.49
CA LEU A 192 -15.08 -8.47 -11.24
C LEU A 192 -16.54 -8.06 -11.10
N ALA A 193 -16.89 -6.84 -11.50
CA ALA A 193 -18.27 -6.36 -11.46
C ALA A 193 -19.20 -7.11 -12.44
N ARG A 194 -18.69 -7.55 -13.59
CA ARG A 194 -19.45 -8.37 -14.56
C ARG A 194 -19.64 -9.79 -14.05
N GLU A 195 -18.62 -10.38 -13.44
CA GLU A 195 -18.66 -11.72 -12.86
C GLU A 195 -19.67 -11.81 -11.71
N ALA A 196 -19.77 -10.76 -10.89
CA ALA A 196 -20.79 -10.61 -9.85
C ALA A 196 -22.24 -10.39 -10.38
N GLY A 197 -22.50 -10.69 -11.66
CA GLY A 197 -23.83 -10.64 -12.27
C GLY A 197 -24.40 -9.24 -12.46
N GLY A 198 -23.56 -8.19 -12.48
CA GLY A 198 -24.00 -6.80 -12.64
C GLY A 198 -24.85 -6.26 -11.48
N GLN A 199 -25.08 -7.07 -10.43
CA GLN A 199 -25.71 -6.66 -9.19
C GLN A 199 -24.65 -6.10 -8.24
N HIS A 200 -24.12 -4.93 -8.56
CA HIS A 200 -23.53 -4.10 -7.53
C HIS A 200 -24.56 -3.04 -7.12
N PRO A 201 -25.33 -3.22 -6.03
CA PRO A 201 -25.19 -2.17 -5.05
C PRO A 201 -23.72 -2.16 -4.64
N MET A 202 -23.20 -1.00 -4.29
CA MET A 202 -22.19 -0.95 -3.24
C MET A 202 -22.78 -1.67 -2.00
N GLN A 203 -22.79 -3.01 -1.97
CA GLN A 203 -22.76 -3.72 -0.69
C GLN A 203 -21.57 -3.08 0.00
N ARG A 204 -21.85 -2.41 1.13
CA ARG A 204 -20.84 -1.63 1.83
C ARG A 204 -19.67 -2.56 2.04
N GLY A 205 -18.57 -2.29 1.34
CA GLY A 205 -17.35 -3.05 1.50
C GLY A 205 -17.05 -3.16 2.99
N THR A 206 -16.57 -4.31 3.40
CA THR A 206 -16.10 -4.54 4.76
C THR A 206 -14.74 -3.87 4.99
N GLN A 207 -14.09 -3.41 3.91
CA GLN A 207 -12.78 -2.78 3.92
C GLN A 207 -12.76 -1.47 3.10
N ALA A 208 -11.89 -0.55 3.49
CA ALA A 208 -11.68 0.73 2.82
C ALA A 208 -10.23 1.19 3.01
N LEU A 209 -9.69 1.88 1.99
CA LEU A 209 -8.38 2.53 2.13
C LEU A 209 -8.55 3.94 2.71
N VAL A 210 -7.78 4.22 3.76
CA VAL A 210 -7.67 5.55 4.34
C VAL A 210 -6.25 6.07 4.10
N TRP A 211 -6.15 7.23 3.47
CA TRP A 211 -4.89 7.92 3.21
C TRP A 211 -4.96 9.36 3.69
N SER A 212 -3.79 9.98 3.91
CA SER A 212 -3.67 11.34 4.45
C SER A 212 -2.49 12.07 3.81
N GLY A 213 -2.58 13.39 3.68
CA GLY A 213 -1.46 14.25 3.27
C GLY A 213 -1.24 14.42 1.76
N TYR A 214 -2.06 13.77 0.92
CA TYR A 214 -1.95 13.84 -0.55
C TYR A 214 -2.78 14.96 -1.20
N HIS A 215 -3.84 15.42 -0.52
CA HIS A 215 -4.70 16.52 -0.97
C HIS A 215 -4.98 17.49 0.15
N ALA A 216 -5.21 18.76 -0.20
CA ALA A 216 -5.77 19.73 0.72
C ALA A 216 -7.26 19.46 0.91
N GLY A 217 -7.76 19.52 2.15
CA GLY A 217 -9.19 19.57 2.45
C GLY A 217 -9.79 18.39 3.21
N GLN A 218 -9.06 17.28 3.41
CA GLN A 218 -9.49 16.21 4.31
C GLN A 218 -8.31 15.43 4.88
N THR A 219 -8.30 15.22 6.19
CA THR A 219 -7.34 14.40 6.93
C THR A 219 -7.77 12.93 6.93
N GLY A 220 -6.82 12.02 7.17
CA GLY A 220 -7.13 10.60 7.34
C GLY A 220 -8.14 10.33 8.48
N LEU A 221 -8.11 11.13 9.55
CA LEU A 221 -9.03 11.01 10.68
C LEU A 221 -10.47 11.39 10.31
N GLU A 222 -10.66 12.50 9.59
CA GLU A 222 -11.99 12.91 9.09
C GLU A 222 -12.57 11.89 8.12
N ARG A 223 -11.71 11.26 7.30
CA ARG A 223 -12.13 10.18 6.42
C ARG A 223 -12.54 8.93 7.19
N LEU A 224 -11.77 8.54 8.21
CA LEU A 224 -12.10 7.43 9.08
C LEU A 224 -13.46 7.65 9.76
N ALA A 225 -13.72 8.85 10.27
CA ALA A 225 -15.01 9.20 10.87
C ALA A 225 -16.16 9.10 9.87
N SER A 226 -15.96 9.63 8.66
CA SER A 226 -16.95 9.56 7.58
C SER A 226 -17.28 8.11 7.21
N LEU A 227 -16.26 7.24 7.12
CA LEU A 227 -16.43 5.81 6.86
C LEU A 227 -17.18 5.11 7.99
N TRP A 228 -16.83 5.39 9.25
CA TRP A 228 -17.52 4.82 10.40
C TRP A 228 -19.02 5.14 10.38
N HIS A 229 -19.39 6.40 10.25
CA HIS A 229 -20.80 6.81 10.22
C HIS A 229 -21.55 6.23 9.01
N ALA A 230 -20.87 6.11 7.87
CA ALA A 230 -21.45 5.47 6.69
C ALA A 230 -21.71 3.98 6.91
N TRP A 231 -20.79 3.25 7.56
CA TRP A 231 -20.90 1.81 7.77
C TRP A 231 -21.77 1.43 8.96
N HIS A 232 -21.79 2.27 9.99
CA HIS A 232 -22.52 2.05 11.23
C HIS A 232 -23.46 3.21 11.58
N PRO A 233 -24.53 3.46 10.77
CA PRO A 233 -25.45 4.57 11.02
C PRO A 233 -26.07 4.50 12.42
N GLY A 234 -26.04 5.65 13.13
CA GLY A 234 -26.59 5.76 14.48
C GLY A 234 -25.78 5.05 15.57
N LYS A 235 -24.62 4.49 15.24
CA LYS A 235 -23.70 3.87 16.21
C LYS A 235 -22.45 4.70 16.35
N GLU A 236 -21.98 4.75 17.58
CA GLU A 236 -20.79 5.49 17.99
C GLU A 236 -19.71 4.49 18.44
N PRO A 237 -18.43 4.69 18.08
CA PRO A 237 -17.38 3.80 18.53
C PRO A 237 -17.10 4.02 20.01
N ASP A 238 -17.06 2.94 20.80
CA ASP A 238 -16.75 3.01 22.23
C ASP A 238 -15.28 2.69 22.54
N SER A 239 -14.55 2.17 21.56
CA SER A 239 -13.17 1.72 21.70
C SER A 239 -12.35 1.91 20.43
N LEU A 240 -11.08 2.27 20.60
CA LEU A 240 -10.10 2.41 19.54
C LEU A 240 -8.84 1.62 19.92
N PHE A 241 -8.35 0.80 18.99
CA PHE A 241 -7.07 0.11 19.10
C PHE A 241 -6.16 0.64 17.99
N ALA A 242 -5.01 1.20 18.36
CA ALA A 242 -4.02 1.72 17.43
C ALA A 242 -2.66 1.06 17.67
N VAL A 243 -2.00 0.63 16.60
CA VAL A 243 -0.65 0.09 16.61
C VAL A 243 0.27 1.08 15.93
N SER A 244 1.21 1.64 16.66
CA SER A 244 2.27 2.46 16.06
C SER A 244 3.47 2.54 17.00
N PRO A 245 4.69 2.24 16.54
CA PRO A 245 5.89 2.43 17.34
C PRO A 245 6.17 3.89 17.67
N PHE A 246 5.54 4.85 16.98
CA PHE A 246 5.78 6.28 17.11
C PHE A 246 4.55 7.07 17.57
N PHE A 247 3.53 6.40 18.14
CA PHE A 247 2.26 7.05 18.50
C PHE A 247 2.49 8.23 19.47
N ASP A 248 2.13 9.44 19.04
CA ASP A 248 2.25 10.72 19.78
C ASP A 248 3.63 11.06 20.35
N GLN A 249 4.69 10.38 19.89
CA GLN A 249 6.05 10.69 20.32
C GLN A 249 6.42 12.12 19.89
N ASN A 250 6.77 12.95 20.88
CA ASN A 250 7.15 14.36 20.70
C ASN A 250 6.09 15.24 20.02
N ALA A 251 4.81 14.83 20.04
CA ALA A 251 3.74 15.58 19.39
C ALA A 251 3.32 16.80 20.22
N LYS A 252 3.42 18.00 19.65
CA LYS A 252 2.82 19.23 20.24
C LYS A 252 1.28 19.19 20.24
N ASP A 253 0.71 18.47 19.29
CA ASP A 253 -0.73 18.22 19.17
C ASP A 253 -0.97 16.70 19.02
N PRO A 254 -1.21 15.99 20.13
CA PRO A 254 -1.34 14.54 20.15
C PRO A 254 -2.53 14.03 19.32
N LEU A 255 -2.28 13.05 18.45
CA LEU A 255 -3.30 12.33 17.68
C LEU A 255 -4.34 11.65 18.58
N ALA A 256 -3.97 11.15 19.76
CA ALA A 256 -4.93 10.63 20.74
C ALA A 256 -6.01 11.67 21.10
N ARG A 257 -5.60 12.92 21.31
CA ARG A 257 -6.53 14.01 21.61
C ARG A 257 -7.46 14.27 20.44
N ARG A 258 -6.94 14.25 19.21
CA ARG A 258 -7.75 14.40 17.99
C ARG A 258 -8.76 13.27 17.84
N PHE A 259 -8.37 12.02 18.12
CA PHE A 259 -9.32 10.90 18.13
C PHE A 259 -10.46 11.11 19.12
N LEU A 260 -10.18 11.54 20.35
CA LEU A 260 -11.22 11.81 21.36
C LEU A 260 -12.12 12.99 20.97
N GLN A 261 -11.60 13.97 20.24
CA GLN A 261 -12.39 15.09 19.71
C GLN A 261 -13.30 14.65 18.56
N THR A 262 -12.79 13.82 17.66
CA THR A 262 -13.55 13.30 16.52
C THR A 262 -14.57 12.24 16.92
N PHE A 263 -14.27 11.43 17.94
CA PHE A 263 -15.15 10.39 18.48
C PHE A 263 -15.32 10.58 20.01
N PRO A 264 -16.19 11.50 20.44
CA PRO A 264 -16.38 11.80 21.88
C PRO A 264 -16.92 10.62 22.69
N SER A 265 -17.48 9.62 22.01
CA SER A 265 -18.03 8.37 22.53
C SER A 265 -16.97 7.34 22.93
N LEU A 266 -15.71 7.54 22.53
CA LEU A 266 -14.61 6.63 22.86
C LEU A 266 -14.37 6.59 24.38
N LYS A 267 -14.62 5.43 24.98
CA LYS A 267 -14.36 5.16 26.40
C LYS A 267 -13.00 4.50 26.61
N ARG A 268 -12.46 3.85 25.57
CA ARG A 268 -11.20 3.10 25.65
C ARG A 268 -10.32 3.39 24.44
N LEU A 269 -9.11 3.87 24.68
CA LEU A 269 -8.04 3.96 23.69
C LEU A 269 -6.92 3.00 24.09
N VAL A 270 -6.67 1.98 23.28
CA VAL A 270 -5.57 1.04 23.46
C VAL A 270 -4.50 1.37 22.44
N LEU A 271 -3.31 1.71 22.93
CA LEU A 271 -2.16 2.03 22.10
C LEU A 271 -1.11 0.93 22.27
N ALA A 272 -0.78 0.30 21.16
CA ALA A 272 0.31 -0.64 21.06
C ALA A 272 1.52 0.07 20.45
N THR A 273 2.46 0.46 21.32
CA THR A 273 3.79 0.92 20.93
C THR A 273 4.78 -0.25 21.06
N GLY A 274 5.85 -0.25 20.26
CA GLY A 274 6.77 -1.39 20.10
C GLY A 274 7.41 -1.93 21.39
N GLU A 275 7.33 -1.20 22.50
CA GLU A 275 7.91 -1.57 23.80
C GLU A 275 6.93 -2.30 24.74
N ASN A 276 5.61 -2.21 24.54
CA ASN A 276 4.59 -2.69 25.51
C ASN A 276 3.78 -3.90 25.04
N PHE A 277 4.20 -4.59 23.97
CA PHE A 277 3.60 -5.86 23.56
C PHE A 277 4.33 -7.03 24.22
N LEU A 278 4.08 -7.21 25.52
CA LEU A 278 4.21 -8.52 26.18
C LEU A 278 2.80 -9.02 26.52
N PRO A 279 2.50 -10.31 26.24
CA PRO A 279 1.20 -10.91 26.50
C PRO A 279 0.78 -10.83 27.98
#